data_AF-A0A7K4DBH8-F1
#
_entry.id   AF-A0A7K4DBH8-F1
#
_cell.length_a   1.000
_cell.length_b   1.000
_cell.length_c   1.000
_cell.angle_alpha   90.00
_cell.angle_beta   90.00
_cell.angle_gamma   90.00
#
_symmetry.space_group_name_H-M   'P 1'
#
loop_
_entity.id
_entity.type
_entity.pdbx_description
1 polymer ?
#
loop_
_entity_poly.entity_id
_entity_poly.type
_entity_poly.pdbx_seq_one_letter_code
_entity_poly.pdbx_strand_id
1 'polypeptide(L)'
;YKNGGVGIYIIHGDYNSIENCTVSNGTGGAGFAVNLPCDNTTLVNCLASNNSLFGNPGLGFSVSDHPSNSIIYCNSWGNGDEWGAVLSGKGPGAGCISEDPRFTSGPLGDYYLSLSSPCIDRGYLSSEYWGLQYGHVTTNTGRCDINRVDIGFHYTCNCSVPSLPIGKLMEILQNNNN
;
A
#
# COMPACT_ATOMS: atom_id res chain seq x y z
N TYR A 1 -5.61 0.60 -31.48
CA TYR A 1 -5.04 1.50 -30.47
C TYR A 1 -5.10 0.81 -29.13
N LYS A 2 -3.99 0.27 -28.63
CA LYS A 2 -3.93 -0.22 -27.25
C LYS A 2 -3.56 1.00 -26.40
N ASN A 3 -4.55 1.65 -25.80
CA ASN A 3 -4.27 2.73 -24.85
C ASN A 3 -3.69 2.07 -23.60
N GLY A 4 -2.37 2.16 -23.44
CA GLY A 4 -1.65 1.65 -22.28
C GLY A 4 -1.82 2.64 -21.16
N GLY A 5 -2.79 2.40 -20.29
CA GLY A 5 -3.00 3.21 -19.08
C GLY A 5 -2.09 2.75 -17.95
N VAL A 6 -1.46 3.72 -17.27
CA VAL A 6 -0.87 3.52 -15.95
C VAL A 6 -1.99 3.24 -14.94
N GLY A 7 -1.71 2.49 -13.87
CA GLY A 7 -2.71 2.23 -12.82
C GLY A 7 -3.17 3.52 -12.13
N ILE A 8 -2.23 4.27 -11.55
CA ILE A 8 -2.49 5.61 -11.00
C ILE A 8 -1.52 6.61 -11.63
N TYR A 9 -2.04 7.68 -12.21
CA TYR A 9 -1.26 8.67 -12.94
C TYR A 9 -1.52 10.09 -12.46
N ILE A 10 -0.46 10.77 -11.99
CA ILE A 10 -0.47 12.19 -11.64
C ILE A 10 0.41 12.95 -12.65
N ILE A 11 -0.20 13.91 -13.35
CA ILE A 11 0.46 14.70 -14.40
C ILE A 11 0.67 16.16 -14.04
N HIS A 12 -0.14 16.69 -13.12
CA HIS A 12 -0.10 18.07 -12.67
C HIS A 12 -0.64 18.12 -11.24
N GLY A 13 -0.02 18.93 -10.39
CA GLY A 13 -0.43 19.13 -9.01
C GLY A 13 0.77 19.25 -8.09
N ASP A 14 0.59 19.99 -7.01
CA ASP A 14 1.54 20.13 -5.92
C ASP A 14 0.85 19.62 -4.64
N TYR A 15 1.59 19.00 -3.73
CA TYR A 15 1.08 18.41 -2.48
C TYR A 15 0.08 17.25 -2.69
N ASN A 16 0.45 16.24 -3.47
CA ASN A 16 -0.36 15.05 -3.66
C ASN A 16 -0.02 13.97 -2.61
N SER A 17 -1.02 13.21 -2.16
CA SER A 17 -0.81 12.00 -1.36
C SER A 17 -1.50 10.80 -2.01
N ILE A 18 -0.78 9.69 -2.14
CA ILE A 18 -1.30 8.40 -2.59
C ILE A 18 -1.05 7.41 -1.46
N GLU A 19 -2.12 6.89 -0.87
CA GLU A 19 -2.09 6.22 0.42
C GLU A 19 -2.81 4.88 0.32
N ASN A 20 -2.20 3.81 0.83
CA ASN A 20 -2.81 2.47 0.94
C ASN A 20 -3.41 1.94 -0.38
N CYS A 21 -2.78 2.28 -1.51
CA CYS A 21 -3.24 1.88 -2.84
C CYS A 21 -2.50 0.64 -3.34
N THR A 22 -3.23 -0.28 -3.97
CA THR A 22 -2.65 -1.46 -4.64
C THR A 22 -2.89 -1.38 -6.14
N VAL A 23 -1.83 -1.50 -6.93
CA VAL A 23 -1.88 -1.67 -8.38
C VAL A 23 -1.12 -2.94 -8.75
N SER A 24 -1.87 -3.93 -9.23
CA SER A 24 -1.32 -5.24 -9.59
C SER A 24 -1.78 -5.68 -10.97
N ASN A 25 -0.90 -6.37 -11.70
CA ASN A 25 -1.18 -6.95 -13.02
C ASN A 25 -1.65 -5.93 -14.07
N GLY A 26 -1.27 -4.66 -13.93
CA GLY A 26 -1.57 -3.63 -14.92
C GLY A 26 -0.84 -3.88 -16.24
N THR A 27 -1.44 -3.52 -17.38
CA THR A 27 -0.86 -3.78 -18.71
C THR A 27 -0.48 -2.53 -19.50
N GLY A 28 -0.53 -1.34 -18.88
CA GLY A 28 -0.24 -0.08 -19.56
C GLY A 28 1.02 0.64 -19.09
N GLY A 29 1.99 -0.11 -18.56
CA GLY A 29 3.33 0.40 -18.26
C GLY A 29 3.62 0.41 -16.78
N ALA A 30 3.34 1.52 -16.11
CA ALA A 30 3.63 1.70 -14.69
C ALA A 30 2.43 1.34 -13.79
N GLY A 31 2.71 0.85 -12.58
CA GLY A 31 1.70 0.77 -11.52
C GLY A 31 1.29 2.16 -11.07
N PHE A 32 2.28 2.94 -10.63
CA PHE A 32 2.14 4.33 -10.21
C PHE A 32 3.05 5.21 -11.06
N ALA A 33 2.52 6.32 -11.58
CA ALA A 33 3.34 7.32 -12.26
C ALA A 33 3.04 8.73 -11.75
N VAL A 34 4.10 9.48 -11.47
CA VAL A 34 4.08 10.88 -11.09
C VAL A 34 5.09 11.59 -11.97
N ASN A 35 4.62 12.44 -12.88
CA ASN A 35 5.47 13.11 -13.85
C ASN A 35 5.69 14.58 -13.48
N LEU A 36 6.77 15.17 -13.99
CA LEU A 36 6.93 16.61 -13.93
C LEU A 36 5.75 17.32 -14.62
N PRO A 37 5.27 18.45 -14.07
CA PRO A 37 5.89 19.24 -13.00
C PRO A 37 5.37 18.93 -11.58
N CYS A 38 5.04 17.68 -11.25
CA CYS A 38 4.58 17.33 -9.90
C CYS A 38 5.70 17.38 -8.85
N ASP A 39 5.45 18.18 -7.81
CA ASP A 39 6.29 18.33 -6.62
C ASP A 39 5.48 17.98 -5.35
N ASN A 40 6.18 17.83 -4.23
CA ASN A 40 5.62 17.54 -2.90
C ASN A 40 4.65 16.35 -2.89
N THR A 41 4.91 15.35 -3.73
CA THR A 41 4.06 14.17 -3.87
C THR A 41 4.58 13.03 -2.99
N THR A 42 3.73 12.50 -2.12
CA THR A 42 4.06 11.36 -1.25
C THR A 42 3.26 10.15 -1.64
N LEU A 43 3.96 9.04 -1.86
CA LEU A 43 3.37 7.71 -1.98
C LEU A 43 3.72 6.93 -0.71
N VAL A 44 2.71 6.46 0.00
CA VAL A 44 2.88 5.74 1.26
C VAL A 44 1.97 4.51 1.33
N ASN A 45 2.51 3.40 1.83
CA ASN A 45 1.79 2.12 1.97
C ASN A 45 1.23 1.57 0.66
N CYS A 46 1.85 1.93 -0.47
CA CYS A 46 1.39 1.51 -1.78
C CYS A 46 2.08 0.22 -2.21
N LEU A 47 1.35 -0.60 -2.96
CA LEU A 47 1.84 -1.86 -3.52
C LEU A 47 1.74 -1.84 -5.04
N ALA A 48 2.87 -1.97 -5.73
CA ALA A 48 2.92 -2.17 -7.17
C ALA A 48 3.41 -3.59 -7.47
N SER A 49 2.66 -4.39 -8.22
CA SER A 49 3.15 -5.74 -8.57
C SER A 49 2.78 -6.22 -9.95
N ASN A 50 3.71 -6.95 -10.58
CA ASN A 50 3.49 -7.63 -11.86
C ASN A 50 2.91 -6.73 -12.97
N ASN A 51 3.26 -5.43 -12.96
CA ASN A 51 2.83 -4.51 -14.00
C ASN A 51 3.68 -4.71 -15.26
N SER A 52 3.02 -4.57 -16.40
CA SER A 52 3.57 -4.82 -17.72
C SER A 52 3.22 -3.68 -18.68
N LEU A 53 4.02 -3.52 -19.72
CA LEU A 53 3.74 -2.66 -20.87
C LEU A 53 3.40 -3.53 -22.07
N PHE A 54 2.11 -3.81 -22.26
CA PHE A 54 1.61 -4.65 -23.36
C PHE A 54 2.30 -6.02 -23.47
N GLY A 55 2.57 -6.66 -22.33
CA GLY A 55 3.27 -7.95 -22.26
C GLY A 55 4.79 -7.86 -22.16
N ASN A 56 5.36 -6.64 -22.23
CA ASN A 56 6.75 -6.41 -21.85
C ASN A 56 6.85 -6.05 -20.36
N PRO A 57 8.03 -6.18 -19.73
CA PRO A 57 8.22 -5.74 -18.36
C PRO A 57 7.82 -4.27 -18.17
N GLY A 58 6.97 -3.99 -17.17
CA GLY A 58 6.49 -2.66 -16.83
C GLY A 58 7.26 -2.04 -15.67
N LEU A 59 6.74 -0.95 -15.13
CA LEU A 59 7.33 -0.27 -13.97
C LEU A 59 6.44 -0.45 -12.74
N GLY A 60 7.03 -0.55 -11.56
CA GLY A 60 6.28 -0.48 -10.30
C GLY A 60 5.90 0.96 -10.00
N PHE A 61 6.89 1.75 -9.59
CA PHE A 61 6.77 3.18 -9.32
C PHE A 61 7.61 3.99 -10.31
N SER A 62 6.99 4.90 -11.05
CA SER A 62 7.64 5.82 -11.99
C SER A 62 7.40 7.26 -11.52
N VAL A 63 8.14 7.67 -10.49
CA VAL A 63 7.98 8.99 -9.86
C VAL A 63 9.12 9.89 -10.32
N SER A 64 8.83 11.14 -10.69
CA SER A 64 9.85 12.13 -11.07
C SER A 64 10.86 12.34 -9.94
N ASP A 65 12.15 12.36 -10.27
CA ASP A 65 13.23 12.59 -9.31
C ASP A 65 13.32 14.07 -8.89
N HIS A 66 12.31 14.52 -8.16
CA HIS A 66 12.31 15.80 -7.47
C HIS A 66 12.61 15.60 -5.98
N PRO A 67 13.40 16.48 -5.33
CA PRO A 67 13.76 16.34 -3.91
C PRO A 67 12.56 16.23 -2.97
N SER A 68 11.46 16.93 -3.27
CA SER A 68 10.24 16.93 -2.44
C SER A 68 9.28 15.76 -2.68
N ASN A 69 9.48 14.98 -3.75
CA ASN A 69 8.72 13.76 -3.96
C ASN A 69 9.27 12.63 -3.10
N SER A 70 8.39 11.74 -2.62
CA SER A 70 8.80 10.62 -1.77
C SER A 70 7.99 9.35 -2.04
N ILE A 71 8.66 8.22 -1.96
CA ILE A 71 8.09 6.88 -1.96
C ILE A 71 8.54 6.24 -0.66
N ILE A 72 7.63 6.01 0.29
CA ILE A 72 7.98 5.52 1.63
C ILE A 72 7.04 4.40 2.05
N TYR A 73 7.56 3.37 2.73
CA TYR A 73 6.77 2.23 3.20
C TYR A 73 5.92 1.58 2.09
N CYS A 74 6.42 1.58 0.85
CA CYS A 74 5.77 0.93 -0.29
C CYS A 74 6.42 -0.42 -0.58
N ASN A 75 5.71 -1.29 -1.31
CA ASN A 75 6.26 -2.52 -1.85
C ASN A 75 6.16 -2.53 -3.37
N SER A 76 7.22 -3.00 -4.03
CA SER A 76 7.27 -3.14 -5.48
C SER A 76 7.89 -4.47 -5.88
N TRP A 77 7.13 -5.33 -6.56
CA TRP A 77 7.58 -6.68 -6.88
C TRP A 77 7.07 -7.24 -8.22
N GLY A 78 7.96 -7.92 -8.95
CA GLY A 78 7.63 -8.60 -10.20
C GLY A 78 7.41 -7.65 -11.37
N ASN A 79 7.84 -6.39 -11.23
CA ASN A 79 7.86 -5.44 -12.33
C ASN A 79 9.21 -5.53 -13.08
N GLY A 80 9.32 -4.91 -14.25
CA GLY A 80 10.59 -4.84 -14.98
C GLY A 80 11.61 -3.91 -14.32
N ASP A 81 11.14 -2.78 -13.82
CA ASP A 81 11.86 -1.92 -12.87
C ASP A 81 10.89 -1.53 -11.75
N GLU A 82 11.27 -1.89 -10.53
CA GLU A 82 10.44 -1.77 -9.35
C GLU A 82 10.24 -0.31 -8.92
N TRP A 83 11.25 0.54 -9.13
CA TRP A 83 11.26 1.91 -8.60
C TRP A 83 11.44 2.98 -9.68
N GLY A 84 11.49 2.58 -10.96
CA GLY A 84 11.65 3.51 -12.08
C GLY A 84 12.98 4.26 -12.08
N ALA A 85 13.88 3.92 -11.16
CA ALA A 85 15.13 4.63 -10.91
C ALA A 85 16.12 4.44 -12.06
N VAL A 86 16.01 3.35 -12.83
CA VAL A 86 16.84 3.11 -14.02
C VAL A 86 16.56 4.16 -15.11
N LEU A 87 15.36 4.76 -15.09
CA LEU A 87 14.93 5.78 -16.04
C LEU A 87 15.00 7.19 -15.44
N SER A 88 15.89 7.42 -14.46
CA SER A 88 16.01 8.69 -13.72
C SER A 88 14.76 9.05 -12.90
N GLY A 89 14.02 8.03 -12.45
CA GLY A 89 12.95 8.18 -11.47
C GLY A 89 13.48 8.24 -10.03
N LYS A 90 12.62 8.69 -9.12
CA LYS A 90 12.84 8.72 -7.68
C LYS A 90 12.99 7.30 -7.14
N GLY A 91 14.12 7.01 -6.51
CA GLY A 91 14.35 5.73 -5.85
C GLY A 91 13.49 5.51 -4.59
N PRO A 92 13.47 4.28 -4.05
CA PRO A 92 12.73 3.97 -2.83
C PRO A 92 13.30 4.71 -1.63
N GLY A 93 12.40 5.27 -0.81
CA GLY A 93 12.72 5.88 0.46
C GLY A 93 12.59 4.91 1.63
N ALA A 94 12.46 5.47 2.83
CA ALA A 94 12.40 4.73 4.09
C ALA A 94 11.30 3.68 4.10
N GLY A 95 11.61 2.49 4.63
CA GLY A 95 10.64 1.42 4.87
C GLY A 95 10.13 0.70 3.62
N CYS A 96 10.56 1.10 2.41
CA CYS A 96 10.22 0.42 1.19
C CYS A 96 10.83 -0.99 1.14
N ILE A 97 10.10 -1.92 0.54
CA ILE A 97 10.54 -3.30 0.31
C ILE A 97 10.31 -3.68 -1.15
N SER A 98 11.05 -4.68 -1.65
CA SER A 98 10.87 -5.21 -2.99
C SER A 98 10.79 -6.73 -2.90
N GLU A 99 9.66 -7.20 -2.39
CA GLU A 99 9.45 -8.58 -1.98
C GLU A 99 8.08 -9.06 -2.45
N ASP A 100 7.96 -10.34 -2.76
CA ASP A 100 6.68 -10.93 -3.19
C ASP A 100 5.57 -10.68 -2.17
N PRO A 101 4.45 -10.01 -2.53
CA PRO A 101 3.34 -9.81 -1.61
C PRO A 101 2.68 -11.14 -1.19
N ARG A 102 2.96 -12.25 -1.90
CA ARG A 102 2.39 -13.57 -1.64
C ARG A 102 0.88 -13.52 -1.54
N PHE A 103 0.28 -12.96 -2.59
CA PHE A 103 -1.17 -12.93 -2.71
C PHE A 103 -1.76 -14.34 -2.67
N THR A 104 -2.93 -14.44 -2.08
CA THR A 104 -3.72 -15.66 -1.97
C THR A 104 -5.20 -15.34 -2.10
N SER A 105 -5.98 -16.30 -2.60
CA SER A 105 -7.42 -16.15 -2.69
C SER A 105 -8.08 -16.14 -1.31
N GLY A 106 -9.13 -15.34 -1.20
CA GLY A 106 -10.01 -15.29 -0.04
C GLY A 106 -11.44 -14.94 -0.43
N PRO A 107 -12.32 -14.74 0.56
CA PRO A 107 -13.76 -14.64 0.32
C PRO A 107 -14.21 -13.50 -0.59
N LEU A 108 -13.45 -12.40 -0.65
CA LEU A 108 -13.81 -11.18 -1.40
C LEU A 108 -12.94 -10.93 -2.64
N GLY A 109 -11.98 -11.82 -2.95
CA GLY A 109 -11.10 -11.70 -4.10
C GLY A 109 -9.73 -12.33 -3.90
N ASP A 110 -8.81 -12.03 -4.82
CA ASP A 110 -7.50 -12.71 -4.93
C ASP A 110 -6.31 -11.93 -4.36
N TYR A 111 -6.54 -10.73 -3.80
CA TYR A 111 -5.47 -9.85 -3.33
C TYR A 111 -5.27 -9.88 -1.81
N TYR A 112 -5.70 -10.96 -1.14
CA TYR A 112 -5.34 -11.14 0.27
C TYR A 112 -3.86 -11.49 0.38
N LEU A 113 -3.20 -11.01 1.43
CA LEU A 113 -1.87 -11.46 1.80
C LEU A 113 -1.94 -12.83 2.48
N SER A 114 -1.08 -13.76 2.08
CA SER A 114 -0.84 -14.96 2.88
C SER A 114 -0.23 -14.58 4.24
N LEU A 115 -0.43 -15.42 5.26
CA LEU A 115 0.14 -15.19 6.60
C LEU A 115 1.67 -15.13 6.66
N SER A 116 2.35 -15.58 5.60
CA SER A 116 3.80 -15.51 5.48
C SER A 116 4.27 -14.29 4.69
N SER A 117 3.34 -13.43 4.24
CA SER A 117 3.66 -12.30 3.39
C SER A 117 4.64 -11.35 4.09
N PRO A 118 5.71 -10.91 3.40
CA PRO A 118 6.62 -9.91 3.92
C PRO A 118 5.96 -8.53 4.03
N CYS A 119 4.73 -8.35 3.54
CA CYS A 119 4.00 -7.09 3.59
C CYS A 119 3.18 -6.87 4.87
N ILE A 120 3.00 -7.93 5.68
CA ILE A 120 2.25 -7.84 6.94
C ILE A 120 3.01 -6.95 7.93
N ASP A 121 2.31 -6.01 8.56
CA ASP A 121 2.82 -5.08 9.57
C ASP A 121 4.01 -4.22 9.10
N ARG A 122 4.11 -3.94 7.79
CA ARG A 122 5.26 -3.21 7.21
C ARG A 122 5.00 -1.76 6.84
N GLY A 123 3.76 -1.33 6.73
CA GLY A 123 3.40 0.03 6.31
C GLY A 123 3.66 1.08 7.38
N TYR A 124 3.60 2.35 7.03
CA TYR A 124 3.77 3.48 7.93
C TYR A 124 2.64 3.56 8.95
N LEU A 125 2.97 3.71 10.24
CA LEU A 125 2.00 3.88 11.34
C LEU A 125 1.00 2.73 11.53
N SER A 126 0.14 2.86 12.54
CA SER A 126 -0.84 1.84 12.90
C SER A 126 -2.05 1.82 11.97
N SER A 127 -2.70 0.66 11.86
CA SER A 127 -4.01 0.52 11.20
C SER A 127 -5.08 1.40 11.85
N GLU A 128 -4.94 1.73 13.15
CA GLU A 128 -5.76 2.74 13.81
C GLU A 128 -5.60 4.13 13.20
N TYR A 129 -4.36 4.57 13.03
CA TYR A 129 -4.06 5.90 12.47
C TYR A 129 -4.69 6.08 11.08
N TRP A 130 -4.69 5.01 10.27
CA TRP A 130 -5.29 4.99 8.94
C TRP A 130 -6.79 4.65 8.91
N GLY A 131 -7.42 4.39 10.06
CA GLY A 131 -8.84 4.03 10.14
C GLY A 131 -9.19 2.64 9.61
N LEU A 132 -8.21 1.75 9.47
CA LEU A 132 -8.36 0.41 8.89
C LEU A 132 -8.74 -0.66 9.93
N GLN A 133 -8.44 -0.43 11.22
CA GLN A 133 -8.68 -1.44 12.27
C GLN A 133 -10.16 -1.80 12.51
N TYR A 134 -11.09 -1.01 11.97
CA TYR A 134 -12.53 -1.26 12.06
C TYR A 134 -13.07 -1.58 10.67
N GLY A 135 -13.34 -2.86 10.41
CA GLY A 135 -14.00 -3.30 9.19
C GLY A 135 -13.10 -3.45 7.96
N HIS A 136 -11.78 -3.58 8.12
CA HIS A 136 -10.89 -3.95 7.03
C HIS A 136 -10.03 -5.17 7.37
N VAL A 137 -9.76 -5.97 6.33
CA VAL A 137 -8.90 -7.15 6.39
C VAL A 137 -7.97 -7.18 5.18
N THR A 138 -6.72 -7.54 5.43
CA THR A 138 -5.72 -7.74 4.37
C THR A 138 -5.36 -9.23 4.21
N THR A 139 -5.62 -10.06 5.22
CA THR A 139 -5.38 -11.52 5.16
C THR A 139 -6.69 -12.31 5.06
N ASN A 140 -6.63 -13.51 4.50
CA ASN A 140 -7.80 -14.38 4.36
C ASN A 140 -8.22 -15.08 5.66
N THR A 141 -7.65 -14.70 6.81
CA THR A 141 -8.00 -15.24 8.13
C THR A 141 -9.31 -14.67 8.69
N GLY A 142 -9.82 -13.58 8.11
CA GLY A 142 -11.00 -12.86 8.61
C GLY A 142 -10.75 -12.01 9.86
N ARG A 143 -9.48 -11.90 10.33
CA ARG A 143 -9.10 -11.00 11.43
C ARG A 143 -8.84 -9.61 10.90
N CYS A 144 -9.41 -8.59 11.56
CA CYS A 144 -9.16 -7.20 11.22
C CYS A 144 -7.67 -6.86 11.17
N ASP A 145 -7.35 -5.85 10.37
CA ASP A 145 -6.04 -5.22 10.36
C ASP A 145 -5.79 -4.54 11.71
N ILE A 146 -5.06 -5.23 12.59
CA ILE A 146 -4.70 -4.75 13.92
C ILE A 146 -3.19 -4.63 13.98
N ASN A 147 -2.67 -3.62 14.69
CA ASN A 147 -1.24 -3.24 14.73
C ASN A 147 -0.83 -2.28 13.62
N ARG A 148 0.27 -2.58 12.92
CA ARG A 148 0.87 -1.72 11.91
C ARG A 148 0.18 -2.01 10.58
N VAL A 149 -0.03 -1.00 9.75
CA VAL A 149 -0.76 -1.23 8.51
C VAL A 149 0.00 -2.20 7.61
N ASP A 150 -0.73 -3.15 7.02
CA ASP A 150 -0.19 -4.06 6.01
C ASP A 150 0.03 -3.29 4.69
N ILE A 151 1.07 -3.61 3.92
CA ILE A 151 1.23 -3.04 2.57
C ILE A 151 0.47 -3.92 1.58
N GLY A 152 -0.80 -3.64 1.34
CA GLY A 152 -1.64 -4.48 0.49
C GLY A 152 -3.03 -3.93 0.22
N PHE A 153 -3.92 -4.81 -0.25
CA PHE A 153 -5.32 -4.45 -0.52
C PHE A 153 -6.17 -4.71 0.73
N HIS A 154 -6.79 -3.66 1.25
CA HIS A 154 -7.66 -3.72 2.42
C HIS A 154 -9.11 -3.97 1.99
N TYR A 155 -9.58 -5.21 2.12
CA TYR A 155 -10.98 -5.55 1.84
C TYR A 155 -11.88 -5.05 2.98
N THR A 156 -12.97 -4.37 2.62
CA THR A 156 -14.04 -4.05 3.56
C THR A 156 -14.74 -5.32 4.03
N CYS A 157 -14.97 -5.43 5.34
CA CYS A 157 -15.65 -6.57 5.93
C CYS A 157 -16.34 -6.19 7.26
N ASN A 158 -17.08 -7.13 7.85
CA ASN A 158 -17.75 -6.93 9.15
C ASN A 158 -16.88 -7.37 10.34
N CYS A 159 -15.56 -7.37 10.20
CA CYS A 159 -14.69 -7.63 11.33
C CYS A 159 -14.74 -6.44 12.30
N SER A 160 -14.62 -6.72 13.59
CA SER A 160 -14.42 -5.68 14.60
C SER A 160 -13.27 -6.09 15.50
N VAL A 161 -12.47 -5.11 15.91
CA VAL A 161 -11.60 -5.31 17.06
C VAL A 161 -12.47 -5.43 18.31
N PRO A 162 -12.25 -6.45 19.15
CA PRO A 162 -12.92 -6.50 20.44
C PRO A 162 -12.62 -5.21 21.19
N SER A 163 -13.65 -4.43 21.51
CA SER A 163 -13.50 -3.37 22.50
C SER A 163 -13.04 -4.02 23.81
N LEU A 164 -12.24 -3.29 24.60
CA LEU A 164 -11.93 -3.74 25.96
C LEU A 164 -13.25 -4.14 26.64
N PRO A 165 -13.34 -5.35 27.22
CA PRO A 165 -14.54 -5.74 27.96
C PRO A 165 -14.88 -4.63 28.95
N ILE A 166 -16.15 -4.25 29.05
CA ILE A 166 -16.60 -3.16 29.94
C ILE A 166 -15.99 -3.29 31.35
N GLY A 167 -15.82 -4.51 31.87
CA GLY A 167 -15.15 -4.76 33.15
C GLY A 167 -13.70 -4.23 33.23
N LYS A 168 -12.89 -4.41 32.18
CA LYS A 168 -11.53 -3.84 32.11
C LYS A 168 -11.53 -2.33 31.95
N LEU A 169 -12.52 -1.78 31.22
CA LEU A 169 -12.68 -0.34 31.10
C LEU A 169 -13.01 0.29 32.47
N MET A 170 -13.87 -0.37 33.24
CA MET A 170 -14.25 0.06 34.58
C MET A 170 -13.09 -0.05 35.57
N GLU A 171 -12.27 -1.10 35.52
CA GLU A 171 -11.04 -1.21 36.34
C GLU A 171 -10.06 -0.06 36.05
N ILE A 172 -9.84 0.27 34.77
CA ILE A 172 -8.95 1.38 34.38
C ILE A 172 -9.50 2.72 34.87
N LEU A 173 -10.81 2.96 34.73
CA LEU A 173 -11.45 4.18 35.22
C LEU A 173 -11.42 4.29 36.75
N GLN A 174 -11.53 3.17 37.47
CA GLN A 174 -11.44 3.14 38.93
C GLN A 174 -10.01 3.35 39.43
N ASN A 175 -9.01 2.81 38.74
CA ASN A 175 -7.60 2.94 39.12
C ASN A 175 -7.00 4.32 38.80
N ASN A 176 -7.59 5.08 37.87
CA ASN A 176 -7.15 6.43 37.50
C ASN A 176 -7.77 7.55 38.37
N ASN A 177 -8.67 7.21 39.31
CA ASN A 177 -9.32 8.15 40.23
C ASN A 177 -8.72 8.14 41.64
N ASN A 178 -7.54 7.53 41.83
CA ASN A 178 -6.74 7.53 43.06
C ASN A 178 -5.41 8.24 42.84
#